data_AF-A0A7C9CNU2-F1
#
_entry.id   AF-A0A7C9CNU2-F1
#
_cell.length_a   1.000
_cell.length_b   1.000
_cell.length_c   1.000
_cell.angle_alpha   90.00
_cell.angle_beta   90.00
_cell.angle_gamma   90.00
#
_symmetry.space_group_name_H-M   'P 1'
#
loop_
_entity.id
_entity.type
_entity.pdbx_description
1 polymer ?
#
loop_
_entity_poly.entity_id
_entity_poly.type
_entity_poly.pdbx_seq_one_letter_code
_entity_poly.pdbx_strand_id
1 'polypeptide(L)'
;ESDQGGLDKLQCQVGRQISGKKYFLVLDNIWDHQSLSLKWGKLRDVLLCGAAGSKILVTTHSESVARTVGTKRNPYMLSGLAPEDSWLLFQRIAFRPGQEHGVE
;
A
#
# COMPACT_ATOMS: atom_id res chain seq x y z
N GLU A 1 21.31 -6.36 -22.56
CA GLU A 1 21.73 -5.02 -22.09
C GLU A 1 20.51 -4.34 -21.51
N SER A 2 20.51 -4.17 -20.20
CA SER A 2 19.28 -4.04 -19.42
C SER A 2 18.83 -2.58 -19.29
N ASP A 3 17.52 -2.39 -19.18
CA ASP A 3 16.70 -1.16 -19.15
C ASP A 3 17.01 -0.14 -18.03
N GLN A 4 18.25 -0.10 -17.54
CA GLN A 4 18.69 0.67 -16.38
C GLN A 4 18.53 2.19 -16.59
N GLY A 5 18.77 2.68 -17.81
CA GLY A 5 18.65 4.10 -18.13
C GLY A 5 17.21 4.64 -18.13
N GLY A 6 16.19 3.78 -18.29
CA GLY A 6 14.78 4.16 -18.23
C GLY A 6 14.29 4.35 -16.79
N LEU A 7 14.62 3.39 -15.93
CA LEU A 7 14.22 3.42 -14.52
C LEU A 7 14.84 4.61 -13.77
N ASP A 8 16.11 4.91 -14.01
CA ASP A 8 16.80 6.03 -13.36
C ASP A 8 16.20 7.38 -13.78
N LYS A 9 15.75 7.52 -15.03
CA LYS A 9 15.03 8.70 -15.52
C LYS A 9 13.67 8.85 -14.83
N LEU A 10 12.92 7.76 -14.68
CA LEU A 10 11.62 7.78 -14.02
C LEU A 10 11.76 8.15 -12.53
N GLN A 11 12.76 7.60 -11.85
CA GLN A 11 13.09 7.96 -10.47
C GLN A 11 13.41 9.46 -10.33
N CYS A 12 14.23 10.00 -11.23
CA CYS A 12 14.53 11.43 -11.27
C CYS A 12 13.26 12.28 -11.47
N GLN A 13 12.37 11.87 -12.39
CA GLN A 13 11.12 12.59 -12.66
C GLN A 13 10.20 12.57 -11.44
N VAL A 14 9.99 11.41 -10.82
CA VAL A 14 9.17 11.28 -9.60
C VAL A 14 9.75 12.14 -8.48
N GLY A 15 11.05 12.05 -8.23
CA GLY A 15 11.73 12.86 -7.21
C GLY A 15 11.53 14.36 -7.44
N ARG A 16 11.71 14.86 -8.67
CA ARG A 16 11.44 16.27 -9.00
C ARG A 16 9.99 16.68 -8.76
N GLN A 17 9.03 15.79 -9.01
CA GLN A 17 7.61 16.11 -8.85
C GLN A 17 7.17 16.19 -7.39
N ILE A 18 7.78 15.40 -6.50
CA ILE A 18 7.40 15.31 -5.08
C ILE A 18 8.33 16.10 -4.15
N SER A 19 9.50 16.52 -4.63
CA SER A 19 10.48 17.27 -3.85
C SER A 19 9.87 18.54 -3.25
N GLY A 20 10.03 18.71 -1.94
CA GLY A 20 9.49 19.85 -1.20
C GLY A 20 7.95 19.90 -1.11
N LYS A 21 7.24 18.87 -1.57
CA LYS A 21 5.77 18.77 -1.46
C LYS A 21 5.39 17.77 -0.37
N LYS A 22 4.30 18.08 0.34
CA LYS A 22 3.69 17.16 1.29
C LYS A 22 2.79 16.18 0.53
N TYR A 23 2.97 14.88 0.76
CA TYR A 23 2.19 13.86 0.07
C TYR A 23 1.75 12.72 1.00
N PHE A 24 0.73 11.98 0.54
CA PHE A 24 0.30 10.72 1.12
C PHE A 24 0.33 9.66 0.02
N LEU A 25 1.21 8.66 0.14
CA LEU A 25 1.37 7.60 -0.85
C LEU A 25 0.91 6.26 -0.26
N VAL A 26 0.06 5.54 -0.98
CA VAL A 26 -0.36 4.18 -0.62
C VAL A 26 0.27 3.21 -1.61
N LEU A 27 1.04 2.26 -1.09
CA LEU A 27 1.63 1.18 -1.86
C LEU A 27 0.92 -0.11 -1.50
N ASP A 28 0.00 -0.51 -2.37
CA ASP A 28 -0.86 -1.66 -2.12
C ASP A 28 -0.23 -2.97 -2.59
N ASN A 29 -0.49 -4.03 -1.82
CA ASN A 29 -0.11 -5.40 -2.09
C ASN A 29 1.37 -5.62 -2.45
N ILE A 30 2.29 -5.04 -1.68
CA ILE A 30 3.72 -5.37 -1.84
C ILE A 30 3.94 -6.84 -1.47
N TRP A 31 4.60 -7.60 -2.34
CA TRP A 31 4.94 -9.00 -2.11
C TRP A 31 6.44 -9.22 -1.92
N ASP A 32 6.81 -10.40 -1.43
CA ASP A 32 8.20 -10.77 -1.16
C ASP A 32 8.94 -11.12 -2.47
N HIS A 33 10.16 -10.64 -2.60
CA HIS A 33 11.06 -11.00 -3.69
C HIS A 33 12.50 -10.90 -3.19
N GLN A 34 13.39 -11.73 -3.74
CA GLN A 34 14.80 -11.83 -3.31
C GLN A 34 15.55 -10.48 -3.30
N SER A 35 15.07 -9.49 -4.07
CA SER A 35 15.63 -8.15 -4.18
C SER A 35 14.79 -7.04 -3.51
N LEU A 36 13.75 -7.38 -2.74
CA LEU A 36 12.82 -6.42 -2.16
C LEU A 36 13.53 -5.35 -1.34
N SER A 37 14.41 -5.74 -0.41
CA SER A 37 15.15 -4.79 0.43
C SER A 37 15.97 -3.79 -0.40
N LEU A 38 16.67 -4.27 -1.43
CA LEU A 38 17.47 -3.43 -2.32
C LEU A 38 16.59 -2.47 -3.15
N LYS A 39 15.52 -2.99 -3.76
CA LYS A 39 14.59 -2.19 -4.58
C LYS A 39 13.85 -1.16 -3.74
N TRP A 40 13.41 -1.56 -2.53
CA TRP A 40 12.75 -0.69 -1.57
C TRP A 40 13.68 0.43 -1.12
N GLY A 41 14.94 0.14 -0.80
CA GLY A 41 15.93 1.16 -0.45
C GLY A 41 16.05 2.24 -1.52
N LYS A 42 16.26 1.83 -2.78
CA LYS A 42 16.33 2.76 -3.92
C LYS A 42 15.07 3.62 -4.09
N LEU A 43 13.89 3.01 -3.99
CA LEU A 43 12.63 3.75 -4.08
C LEU A 43 12.44 4.70 -2.90
N ARG A 44 12.74 4.24 -1.67
CA ARG A 44 12.63 5.03 -0.45
C ARG A 44 13.50 6.29 -0.54
N ASP A 45 14.72 6.16 -1.04
CA ASP A 45 15.65 7.30 -1.16
C ASP A 45 15.09 8.38 -2.09
N VAL A 46 14.40 8.01 -3.19
CA VAL A 46 13.70 8.95 -4.06
C VAL A 46 12.52 9.61 -3.32
N LEU A 47 11.77 8.86 -2.52
CA LEU A 47 10.60 9.35 -1.81
C LEU A 47 10.95 10.29 -0.65
N LEU A 48 12.13 10.14 -0.03
CA LEU A 48 12.56 10.95 1.12
C LEU A 48 12.76 12.46 0.82
N CYS A 49 12.68 12.90 -0.44
CA CYS A 49 12.75 14.32 -0.80
C CYS A 49 11.46 15.13 -0.52
N GLY A 50 10.39 14.48 -0.03
CA GLY A 50 9.14 15.15 0.32
C GLY A 50 9.26 16.15 1.48
N ALA A 51 8.28 17.04 1.58
CA ALA A 51 8.17 17.96 2.71
C ALA A 51 7.83 17.25 4.03
N ALA A 52 8.08 17.94 5.14
CA ALA A 52 7.73 17.46 6.47
C ALA A 52 6.23 17.09 6.57
N GLY A 53 5.95 15.95 7.20
CA GLY A 53 4.60 15.42 7.35
C GLY A 53 4.10 14.59 6.16
N SER A 54 4.92 14.34 5.15
CA SER A 54 4.66 13.32 4.14
C SER A 54 4.60 11.93 4.77
N LYS A 55 3.71 11.07 4.25
CA LYS A 55 3.49 9.72 4.79
C LYS A 55 3.38 8.71 3.66
N ILE A 56 3.87 7.51 3.94
CA ILE A 56 3.74 6.34 3.07
C ILE A 56 3.02 5.26 3.87
N LEU A 57 1.92 4.74 3.33
CA LEU A 57 1.22 3.58 3.85
C LEU A 57 1.51 2.39 2.92
N VAL A 58 1.97 1.29 3.51
CA VAL A 58 2.18 0.04 2.78
C VAL A 58 1.17 -0.99 3.29
N THR A 59 0.49 -1.67 2.37
CA THR A 59 -0.35 -2.82 2.65
C THR A 59 0.25 -4.06 2.00
N THR A 60 0.27 -5.17 2.75
CA THR A 60 0.85 -6.44 2.31
C THR A 60 0.19 -7.58 3.07
N HIS A 61 0.12 -8.76 2.45
CA HIS A 61 -0.30 -10.00 3.09
C HIS A 61 0.86 -10.70 3.84
N SER A 62 2.10 -10.22 3.68
CA SER A 62 3.29 -10.85 4.25
C SER A 62 3.86 -10.03 5.39
N GLU A 63 3.90 -10.62 6.59
CA GLU A 63 4.56 -10.02 7.75
C GLU A 63 6.05 -9.77 7.49
N SER A 64 6.72 -10.68 6.77
CA SER A 64 8.14 -10.54 6.40
C SER A 64 8.38 -9.27 5.56
N VAL A 65 7.52 -9.05 4.57
CA VAL A 65 7.53 -7.82 3.75
C VAL A 65 7.28 -6.60 4.64
N ALA A 66 6.27 -6.65 5.49
CA ALA A 66 5.91 -5.53 6.37
C ALA A 66 7.06 -5.14 7.31
N ARG A 67 7.80 -6.12 7.84
CA ARG A 67 9.01 -5.89 8.66
C ARG A 67 10.19 -5.36 7.84
N THR A 68 10.31 -5.77 6.58
CA THR A 68 11.39 -5.32 5.68
C THR A 68 11.20 -3.88 5.22
N VAL A 69 9.97 -3.49 4.87
CA VAL A 69 9.66 -2.15 4.32
C VAL A 69 9.24 -1.14 5.38
N GLY A 70 8.73 -1.62 6.51
CA GLY A 70 8.19 -0.81 7.58
C GLY A 70 9.25 0.02 8.30
N THR A 71 8.87 1.22 8.73
CA THR A 71 9.71 2.08 9.57
C THR A 71 9.58 1.78 11.06
N LYS A 72 8.54 1.04 11.45
CA LYS A 72 8.28 0.61 12.84
C LYS A 72 8.81 -0.80 13.07
N ARG A 73 9.24 -1.06 14.31
CA ARG A 73 9.65 -2.40 14.76
C ARG A 73 8.55 -3.45 14.57
N ASN A 74 7.28 -3.05 14.74
CA ASN A 74 6.13 -3.94 14.60
C ASN A 74 5.14 -3.38 13.55
N PRO A 75 4.77 -4.17 12.52
CA PRO A 75 3.72 -3.80 11.58
C PRO A 75 2.34 -3.81 12.25
N TYR A 76 1.38 -3.11 11.66
CA TYR A 76 -0.01 -3.17 12.11
C TYR A 76 -0.68 -4.41 11.52
N MET A 77 -1.07 -5.35 12.38
CA MET A 77 -1.75 -6.58 11.98
C MET A 77 -3.25 -6.32 11.91
N LEU A 78 -3.81 -6.39 10.70
CA LEU A 78 -5.26 -6.35 10.51
C LEU A 78 -5.88 -7.66 11.00
N SER A 79 -6.77 -7.56 11.98
CA SER A 79 -7.59 -8.68 12.41
C SER A 79 -8.81 -8.85 11.52
N GLY A 80 -9.42 -10.02 11.58
CA GLY A 80 -10.78 -10.20 11.07
C GLY A 80 -11.77 -9.30 11.80
N LEU A 81 -12.93 -9.09 11.18
CA LEU A 81 -14.06 -8.41 11.82
C LEU A 81 -14.61 -9.25 12.98
N ALA A 82 -15.24 -8.59 13.95
CA ALA A 82 -16.00 -9.28 14.98
C ALA A 82 -17.16 -10.09 14.34
N PRO A 83 -17.68 -11.14 15.00
CA PRO A 83 -18.80 -11.92 14.47
C PRO A 83 -20.03 -11.07 14.12
N GLU A 84 -20.35 -10.10 14.97
CA GLU A 84 -21.49 -9.20 14.81
C GLU A 84 -21.30 -8.28 13.59
N ASP A 85 -20.10 -7.72 13.44
CA ASP A 85 -19.74 -6.88 12.30
C ASP A 85 -19.67 -7.69 11.00
N SER A 86 -19.19 -8.94 11.07
CA SER A 86 -19.16 -9.88 9.96
C SER A 86 -20.57 -10.22 9.49
N TRP A 87 -21.48 -10.46 10.44
CA TRP A 87 -22.89 -10.71 10.15
C TRP A 87 -23.57 -9.49 9.53
N LEU A 88 -23.32 -8.29 10.07
CA LEU A 88 -23.85 -7.04 9.52
C LEU A 88 -23.34 -6.80 8.09
N LEU A 89 -22.05 -7.04 7.84
CA LEU A 89 -21.46 -6.93 6.51
C LEU A 89 -22.10 -7.95 5.55
N PHE A 90 -22.28 -9.19 5.99
CA PHE A 90 -22.94 -10.24 5.22
C PHE A 90 -24.37 -9.83 4.86
N GLN A 91 -25.18 -9.42 5.83
CA GLN A 91 -26.56 -8.98 5.59
C GLN A 91 -26.62 -7.82 4.58
N ARG A 92 -25.72 -6.83 4.73
CA ARG A 92 -25.63 -5.69 3.84
C ARG A 92 -25.27 -6.08 2.40
N ILE A 93 -24.45 -7.11 2.22
CA ILE A 93 -24.02 -7.57 0.88
C ILE A 93 -25.07 -8.50 0.27
N ALA A 94 -25.56 -9.49 1.03
CA ALA A 94 -26.47 -10.53 0.57
C ALA A 94 -27.91 -10.02 0.34
N PHE A 95 -28.37 -9.06 1.15
CA PHE A 95 -29.76 -8.57 1.14
C PHE A 95 -29.86 -7.08 0.80
N ARG A 96 -29.10 -6.60 -0.19
CA ARG A 96 -29.12 -5.18 -0.60
C ARG A 96 -30.56 -4.72 -0.92
N PRO A 97 -31.05 -3.62 -0.31
CA PRO A 97 -32.37 -3.08 -0.64
C PRO A 97 -32.38 -2.64 -2.12
N GLY A 98 -33.33 -3.14 -2.91
CA GLY A 98 -33.46 -2.84 -4.34
C GLY A 98 -33.22 -4.03 -5.29
N GLN A 99 -32.92 -5.22 -4.76
CA GLN A 99 -33.20 -6.47 -5.49
C GLN A 99 -34.52 -7.07 -5.00
N GLU A 100 -35.59 -6.29 -5.15
CA GLU A 100 -36.95 -6.81 -5.13
C GLU A 100 -37.11 -7.67 -6.38
N HIS A 101 -36.89 -8.98 -6.26
CA HIS A 101 -37.58 -9.91 -7.14
C HIS A 101 -39.05 -9.80 -6.76
N GLY A 102 -39.88 -9.47 -7.76
CA GLY A 102 -41.32 -9.45 -7.64
C GLY A 102 -41.79 -10.67 -6.86
N VAL A 103 -42.47 -10.38 -5.75
CA VAL A 103 -43.30 -11.34 -5.06
C VAL A 103 -44.51 -11.54 -5.97
N GLU A 104 -44.59 -12.70 -6.61
CA GLU A 104 -45.89 -13.37 -6.81
C GLU A 104 -46.11 -14.32 -5.63
#